data_AF-A0A353Q4M5-F1
#
_entry.id   AF-A0A353Q4M5-F1
#
_cell.length_a   1.000
_cell.length_b   1.000
_cell.length_c   1.000
_cell.angle_alpha   90.00
_cell.angle_beta   90.00
_cell.angle_gamma   90.00
#
_symmetry.space_group_name_H-M   'P 1'
#
loop_
_entity.id
_entity.type
_entity.pdbx_description
1 polymer ?
#
loop_
_entity_poly.entity_id
_entity_poly.type
_entity_poly.pdbx_seq_one_letter_code
_entity_poly.pdbx_strand_id
1 'polypeptide(L)'
;MLMINCSLIASPKSTSNKYIQESKVKIDKRGAIKPNNPLIIFAAITGNPTKVEVQKYLDNFKSAGIEQLLIYPRSGLEVEFMSEEFLDICEYIIEYAAQNGMSIWLYDEYYCPSGISAGQVIRQNEDYASKKVSIFASEYATGKVIDNVRKKRDYYWTVSSIPLYADVLNEKAVDSFIALTYEKYYSRFGKYFGNVIKGVFTDEPSPGYATLYHKTRGSLLELTYWSGLEEEYYQHTNRDFRKDVEAHLHGVTPPNLWADYFYLLGKRFKSTYLDKISTWCKQHNVVLTGHLMDEITPAEALKANG
;
A
#
# COMPACT_ATOMS: atom_id res chain seq x y z
N MET A 1 -15.72 -0.68 54.99
CA MET A 1 -16.85 0.23 55.31
C MET A 1 -17.53 0.54 53.98
N LEU A 2 -18.74 0.00 53.72
CA LEU A 2 -19.47 -0.01 52.42
C LEU A 2 -18.75 -0.83 51.30
N MET A 3 -19.33 -1.69 50.43
CA MET A 3 -20.71 -2.16 50.06
C MET A 3 -21.66 -1.07 49.51
N ILE A 4 -22.47 -1.19 48.44
CA ILE A 4 -23.37 -2.21 47.79
C ILE A 4 -23.55 -1.78 46.29
N ASN A 5 -23.86 -2.49 45.17
CA ASN A 5 -23.98 -3.88 44.61
C ASN A 5 -23.81 -3.73 43.04
N CYS A 6 -23.74 -4.72 42.11
CA CYS A 6 -24.05 -6.16 41.97
C CYS A 6 -25.43 -6.57 41.35
N SER A 7 -25.51 -6.70 40.01
CA SER A 7 -26.53 -7.43 39.16
C SER A 7 -25.91 -7.70 37.77
N LEU A 8 -25.76 -8.91 37.21
CA LEU A 8 -26.70 -10.00 36.81
C LEU A 8 -27.56 -9.73 35.55
N ILE A 9 -27.08 -10.19 34.38
CA ILE A 9 -27.88 -10.53 33.17
C ILE A 9 -27.37 -11.89 32.64
N ALA A 10 -28.25 -12.65 31.96
CA ALA A 10 -28.12 -14.09 31.76
C ALA A 10 -27.15 -14.56 30.66
N SER A 11 -26.63 -15.78 30.83
CA SER A 11 -25.95 -16.57 29.80
C SER A 11 -26.97 -17.11 28.77
N PRO A 12 -26.74 -16.96 27.45
CA PRO A 12 -27.48 -17.66 26.41
C PRO A 12 -27.31 -19.19 26.53
N LYS A 13 -28.38 -19.95 26.32
CA LYS A 13 -28.33 -21.41 26.35
C LYS A 13 -27.59 -21.97 25.13
N SER A 14 -26.84 -23.05 25.35
CA SER A 14 -26.15 -23.80 24.30
C SER A 14 -27.10 -24.26 23.19
N THR A 15 -26.77 -23.91 21.95
CA THR A 15 -27.13 -24.65 20.74
C THR A 15 -25.84 -25.22 20.13
N SER A 16 -25.83 -26.53 19.88
CA SER A 16 -24.60 -27.28 19.59
C SER A 16 -24.14 -27.11 18.13
N ASN A 17 -23.36 -26.05 17.88
CA ASN A 17 -22.78 -25.82 16.55
C ASN A 17 -21.54 -26.72 16.32
N LYS A 18 -21.74 -27.82 15.58
CA LYS A 18 -20.77 -28.94 15.43
C LYS A 18 -19.45 -28.63 14.68
N TYR A 19 -19.19 -27.37 14.31
CA TYR A 19 -18.03 -26.98 13.51
C TYR A 19 -16.95 -26.20 14.28
N ILE A 20 -17.14 -25.93 15.57
CA ILE A 20 -16.06 -25.39 16.42
C ILE A 20 -15.27 -26.57 16.98
N GLN A 21 -14.14 -26.91 16.36
CA GLN A 21 -13.08 -27.57 17.13
C GLN A 21 -12.55 -26.56 18.14
N GLU A 22 -12.59 -26.91 19.42
CA GLU A 22 -11.95 -26.11 20.47
C GLU A 22 -10.44 -26.06 20.21
N SER A 23 -9.96 -24.91 19.72
CA SER A 23 -8.54 -24.68 19.53
C SER A 23 -7.86 -24.72 20.90
N LYS A 24 -7.10 -25.80 21.15
CA LYS A 24 -6.38 -26.01 22.41
C LYS A 24 -5.19 -25.04 22.51
N VAL A 25 -5.49 -23.78 22.84
CA VAL A 25 -4.50 -22.72 23.11
C VAL A 25 -3.52 -23.24 24.14
N LYS A 26 -2.25 -23.37 23.75
CA LYS A 26 -1.18 -23.82 24.64
C LYS A 26 -0.71 -22.65 25.52
N ILE A 27 -1.50 -22.36 26.54
CA ILE A 27 -1.17 -21.39 27.60
C ILE A 27 0.11 -21.86 28.32
N ASP A 28 1.05 -20.94 28.58
CA ASP A 28 2.28 -21.25 29.32
C ASP A 28 2.03 -21.34 30.83
N LYS A 29 3.06 -21.74 31.60
CA LYS A 29 2.97 -21.86 33.08
C LYS A 29 2.77 -20.51 33.81
N ARG A 30 2.73 -19.38 33.12
CA ARG A 30 2.48 -18.03 33.65
C ARG A 30 1.18 -17.41 33.14
N GLY A 31 0.34 -18.18 32.44
CA GLY A 31 -0.93 -17.70 31.91
C GLY A 31 -0.79 -16.91 30.59
N ALA A 32 0.42 -16.82 30.02
CA ALA A 32 0.59 -16.19 28.72
C ALA A 32 0.05 -17.11 27.62
N ILE A 33 -0.70 -16.54 26.67
CA ILE A 33 -0.90 -17.18 25.37
C ILE A 33 0.50 -17.34 24.77
N LYS A 34 0.99 -18.57 24.61
CA LYS A 34 2.22 -18.79 23.86
C LYS A 34 1.94 -18.30 22.43
N PRO A 35 2.66 -17.30 21.89
CA PRO A 35 2.44 -16.88 20.53
C PRO A 35 2.72 -18.05 19.59
N ASN A 36 1.92 -18.14 18.53
CA ASN A 36 2.27 -18.92 17.34
C ASN A 36 3.66 -18.49 16.87
N ASN A 37 4.39 -19.39 16.20
CA ASN A 37 5.74 -19.15 15.68
C ASN A 37 5.88 -17.71 15.13
N PRO A 38 6.78 -16.86 15.69
CA PRO A 38 6.85 -15.44 15.33
C PRO A 38 7.32 -15.20 13.89
N LEU A 39 7.83 -16.23 13.20
CA LEU A 39 8.23 -16.16 11.80
C LEU A 39 7.00 -16.20 10.89
N ILE A 40 6.74 -15.09 10.19
CA ILE A 40 5.81 -15.01 9.07
C ILE A 40 6.61 -15.31 7.80
N ILE A 41 6.35 -16.45 7.15
CA ILE A 41 7.07 -16.82 5.93
C ILE A 41 6.32 -16.31 4.70
N PHE A 42 7.03 -15.60 3.81
CA PHE A 42 6.54 -15.19 2.50
C PHE A 42 6.36 -16.45 1.62
N ALA A 43 5.14 -16.99 1.59
CA ALA A 43 4.77 -18.17 0.83
C ALA A 43 4.55 -17.80 -0.64
N ALA A 44 5.64 -17.81 -1.41
CA ALA A 44 5.64 -17.43 -2.82
C ALA A 44 4.71 -18.33 -3.65
N ILE A 45 3.77 -17.72 -4.38
CA ILE A 45 2.91 -18.39 -5.35
C ILE A 45 3.41 -18.06 -6.76
N THR A 46 3.70 -19.14 -7.50
CA THR A 46 4.17 -19.13 -8.90
C THR A 46 3.53 -20.31 -9.63
N GLY A 47 3.40 -20.22 -10.95
CA GLY A 47 2.63 -21.16 -11.77
C GLY A 47 1.13 -20.99 -11.59
N ASN A 48 0.37 -22.00 -12.03
CA ASN A 48 -1.01 -22.26 -11.65
C ASN A 48 -1.08 -23.54 -10.80
N PRO A 49 -0.72 -23.49 -9.49
CA PRO A 49 -0.51 -24.69 -8.68
C PRO A 49 -1.82 -25.40 -8.32
N THR A 50 -1.84 -26.73 -8.47
CA THR A 50 -3.01 -27.53 -8.10
C THR A 50 -3.21 -27.58 -6.58
N LYS A 51 -4.45 -27.82 -6.12
CA LYS A 51 -4.74 -27.96 -4.68
C LYS A 51 -3.90 -29.05 -4.00
N VAL A 52 -3.49 -30.11 -4.71
CA VAL A 52 -2.59 -31.16 -4.21
C VAL A 52 -1.17 -30.63 -3.94
N GLU A 53 -0.64 -29.81 -4.85
CA GLU A 53 0.68 -29.19 -4.68
C GLU A 53 0.66 -28.15 -3.58
N VAL A 54 -0.36 -27.28 -3.53
CA VAL A 54 -0.57 -26.32 -2.44
C VAL A 54 -0.66 -27.05 -1.10
N GLN A 55 -1.42 -28.14 -0.98
CA GLN A 55 -1.50 -28.91 0.27
C GLN A 55 -0.12 -29.44 0.67
N LYS A 56 0.64 -30.01 -0.26
CA LYS A 56 1.99 -30.54 -0.01
C LYS A 56 2.94 -29.44 0.51
N TYR A 57 2.86 -28.21 0.01
CA TYR A 57 3.64 -27.10 0.55
C TYR A 57 3.20 -26.71 1.97
N LEU A 58 1.89 -26.67 2.24
CA LEU A 58 1.35 -26.33 3.57
C LEU A 58 1.66 -27.42 4.62
N ASP A 59 1.54 -28.70 4.25
CA ASP A 59 1.94 -29.86 5.07
C ASP A 59 3.46 -29.81 5.38
N ASN A 60 4.30 -29.42 4.41
CA ASN A 60 5.73 -29.20 4.63
C ASN A 60 5.99 -28.05 5.62
N PHE A 61 5.36 -26.87 5.45
CA PHE A 61 5.50 -25.76 6.40
C PHE A 61 5.07 -26.16 7.81
N LYS A 62 3.92 -26.84 7.93
CA LYS A 62 3.38 -27.30 9.22
C LYS A 62 4.29 -28.34 9.89
N SER A 63 4.85 -29.29 9.14
CA SER A 63 5.79 -30.29 9.69
C SER A 63 7.11 -29.67 10.15
N ALA A 64 7.55 -28.57 9.55
CA ALA A 64 8.67 -27.74 10.00
C ALA A 64 8.34 -26.83 11.20
N GLY A 65 7.09 -26.82 11.70
CA GLY A 65 6.66 -25.97 12.81
C GLY A 65 6.44 -24.50 12.43
N ILE A 66 6.23 -24.20 11.15
CA ILE A 66 5.86 -22.86 10.68
C ILE A 66 4.35 -22.71 10.81
N GLU A 67 3.92 -21.75 11.62
CA GLU A 67 2.52 -21.55 12.01
C GLU A 67 1.92 -20.25 11.42
N GLN A 68 2.71 -19.45 10.70
CA GLN A 68 2.28 -18.22 10.03
C GLN A 68 2.83 -18.11 8.61
N LEU A 69 1.96 -17.80 7.64
CA LEU A 69 2.33 -17.61 6.22
C LEU A 69 1.74 -16.30 5.69
N LEU A 70 2.51 -15.61 4.85
CA LEU A 70 2.05 -14.49 4.02
C LEU A 70 1.83 -15.01 2.59
N ILE A 71 0.60 -14.94 2.09
CA ILE A 71 0.27 -15.32 0.70
C ILE A 71 0.92 -14.30 -0.25
N TYR A 72 1.92 -14.73 -1.02
CA TYR A 72 2.83 -13.83 -1.73
C TYR A 72 2.88 -14.14 -3.24
N PRO A 73 2.01 -13.53 -4.08
CA PRO A 73 2.04 -13.76 -5.52
C PRO A 73 3.29 -13.14 -6.15
N ARG A 74 4.05 -13.92 -6.92
CA ARG A 74 5.36 -13.50 -7.47
C ARG A 74 5.56 -13.83 -8.93
N SER A 75 6.64 -13.25 -9.48
CA SER A 75 7.08 -13.41 -10.87
C SER A 75 7.04 -14.87 -11.31
N GLY A 76 6.23 -15.16 -12.33
CA GLY A 76 5.96 -16.53 -12.78
C GLY A 76 4.61 -17.09 -12.34
N LEU A 77 3.76 -16.32 -11.65
CA LEU A 77 2.34 -16.63 -11.47
C LEU A 77 1.64 -16.73 -12.85
N GLU A 78 0.83 -17.78 -13.06
CA GLU A 78 0.15 -18.06 -14.35
C GLU A 78 -1.37 -17.79 -14.30
N VAL A 79 -1.88 -17.27 -13.18
CA VAL A 79 -3.25 -16.76 -13.01
C VAL A 79 -3.24 -15.23 -12.88
N GLU A 80 -4.30 -14.54 -13.31
CA GLU A 80 -4.36 -13.07 -13.14
C GLU A 80 -4.56 -12.70 -11.67
N PHE A 81 -3.76 -11.75 -11.18
CA PHE A 81 -3.88 -11.25 -9.82
C PHE A 81 -5.29 -10.68 -9.58
N MET A 82 -5.94 -11.15 -8.52
CA MET A 82 -7.34 -10.81 -8.18
C MET A 82 -8.40 -11.29 -9.19
N SER A 83 -8.12 -12.36 -9.94
CA SER A 83 -9.15 -13.20 -10.60
C SER A 83 -9.78 -14.20 -9.61
N GLU A 84 -10.87 -14.87 -10.02
CA GLU A 84 -11.48 -15.93 -9.20
C GLU A 84 -10.55 -17.13 -9.04
N GLU A 85 -9.72 -17.49 -10.03
CA GLU A 85 -8.73 -18.57 -9.91
C GLU A 85 -7.65 -18.24 -8.86
N PHE A 86 -7.18 -16.99 -8.82
CA PHE A 86 -6.27 -16.52 -7.77
C PHE A 86 -6.93 -16.54 -6.39
N LEU A 87 -8.20 -16.11 -6.30
CA LEU A 87 -8.95 -16.14 -5.05
C LEU A 87 -9.28 -17.58 -4.60
N ASP A 88 -9.52 -18.53 -5.49
CA ASP A 88 -9.72 -19.96 -5.18
C ASP A 88 -8.45 -20.62 -4.61
N ILE A 89 -7.26 -20.22 -5.09
CA ILE A 89 -5.97 -20.64 -4.54
C ILE A 89 -5.80 -20.05 -3.13
N CYS A 90 -6.09 -18.75 -2.95
CA CYS A 90 -6.03 -18.09 -1.65
C CYS A 90 -7.02 -18.70 -0.65
N GLU A 91 -8.25 -19.00 -1.07
CA GLU A 91 -9.28 -19.62 -0.26
C GLU A 91 -8.80 -20.96 0.28
N TYR A 92 -8.26 -21.82 -0.59
CA TYR A 92 -7.76 -23.14 -0.19
C TYR A 92 -6.62 -23.05 0.85
N ILE A 93 -5.72 -22.08 0.73
CA ILE A 93 -4.66 -21.81 1.72
C ILE A 93 -5.27 -21.38 3.06
N ILE A 94 -6.26 -20.48 3.04
CA ILE A 94 -6.93 -19.95 4.23
C ILE A 94 -7.79 -21.02 4.92
N GLU A 95 -8.51 -21.84 4.16
CA GLU A 95 -9.30 -22.96 4.71
C GLU A 95 -8.40 -24.04 5.32
N TYR A 96 -7.28 -24.39 4.67
CA TYR A 96 -6.28 -25.28 5.27
C TYR A 96 -5.75 -24.68 6.57
N ALA A 97 -5.35 -23.40 6.58
CA ALA A 97 -4.81 -22.74 7.76
C ALA A 97 -5.81 -22.73 8.94
N ALA A 98 -7.08 -22.44 8.65
CA ALA A 98 -8.17 -22.49 9.62
C ALA A 98 -8.34 -23.88 10.26
N GLN A 99 -8.34 -24.95 9.44
CA GLN A 99 -8.42 -26.33 9.90
C GLN A 99 -7.17 -26.78 10.68
N ASN A 100 -6.02 -26.19 10.39
CA ASN A 100 -4.72 -26.64 10.89
C ASN A 100 -4.14 -25.83 12.06
N GLY A 101 -4.81 -24.74 12.47
CA GLY A 101 -4.39 -23.86 13.57
C GLY A 101 -3.35 -22.81 13.19
N MET A 102 -3.16 -22.56 11.89
CA MET A 102 -2.18 -21.61 11.36
C MET A 102 -2.81 -20.22 11.18
N SER A 103 -1.97 -19.20 10.99
CA SER A 103 -2.41 -17.83 10.67
C SER A 103 -1.92 -17.39 9.30
N ILE A 104 -2.75 -16.60 8.61
CA ILE A 104 -2.49 -16.06 7.28
C ILE A 104 -2.29 -14.55 7.36
N TRP A 105 -1.38 -14.06 6.54
CA TRP A 105 -1.25 -12.67 6.17
C TRP A 105 -1.52 -12.56 4.67
N LEU A 106 -2.18 -11.49 4.25
CA LEU A 106 -2.45 -11.21 2.84
C LEU A 106 -1.41 -10.21 2.31
N TYR A 107 -1.03 -10.32 1.05
CA TYR A 107 -0.20 -9.32 0.37
C TYR A 107 -1.10 -8.56 -0.61
N ASP A 108 -1.03 -7.23 -0.64
CA ASP A 108 -2.01 -6.37 -1.32
C ASP A 108 -1.73 -6.10 -2.81
N GLU A 109 -0.64 -6.64 -3.36
CA GLU A 109 -0.15 -6.31 -4.71
C GLU A 109 0.33 -7.56 -5.48
N TYR A 110 0.58 -7.42 -6.79
CA TYR A 110 1.40 -8.38 -7.55
C TYR A 110 2.80 -7.80 -7.78
N TYR A 111 3.82 -8.41 -7.15
CA TYR A 111 5.14 -7.78 -7.00
C TYR A 111 5.02 -6.45 -6.21
N CYS A 112 5.91 -5.49 -6.42
CA CYS A 112 5.84 -4.13 -5.88
C CYS A 112 5.81 -3.08 -7.04
N PRO A 113 5.41 -1.82 -6.79
CA PRO A 113 4.93 -1.26 -5.54
C PRO A 113 3.43 -1.37 -5.32
N SER A 114 3.03 -1.50 -4.05
CA SER A 114 1.62 -1.53 -3.65
C SER A 114 0.88 -0.25 -4.04
N GLY A 115 -0.32 -0.44 -4.59
CA GLY A 115 -1.20 0.63 -5.06
C GLY A 115 -1.61 0.52 -6.52
N ILE A 116 -1.04 -0.41 -7.29
CA ILE A 116 -1.31 -0.57 -8.72
C ILE A 116 -2.31 -1.71 -9.01
N SER A 117 -2.41 -2.72 -8.15
CA SER A 117 -3.17 -3.97 -8.33
C SER A 117 -2.87 -4.66 -9.66
N ALA A 118 -1.62 -5.04 -9.92
CA ALA A 118 -1.12 -5.50 -11.22
C ALA A 118 -1.47 -4.52 -12.37
N GLY A 119 -1.46 -3.22 -12.08
CA GLY A 119 -1.87 -2.13 -12.97
C GLY A 119 -3.38 -1.96 -13.19
N GLN A 120 -4.25 -2.73 -12.52
CA GLN A 120 -5.71 -2.62 -12.66
C GLN A 120 -6.23 -1.21 -12.31
N VAL A 121 -5.61 -0.53 -11.33
CA VAL A 121 -6.00 0.85 -10.93
C VAL A 121 -5.86 1.83 -12.09
N ILE A 122 -4.73 1.79 -12.80
CA ILE A 122 -4.46 2.67 -13.95
C ILE A 122 -5.33 2.26 -15.15
N ARG A 123 -5.64 0.95 -15.30
CA ARG A 123 -6.58 0.46 -16.33
C ARG A 123 -8.03 0.89 -16.10
N GLN A 124 -8.44 1.19 -14.87
CA GLN A 124 -9.76 1.78 -14.59
C GLN A 124 -9.86 3.25 -14.98
N ASN A 125 -8.79 4.03 -14.81
CA ASN A 125 -8.74 5.44 -15.19
C ASN A 125 -7.29 5.92 -15.37
N GLU A 126 -6.96 6.48 -16.54
CA GLU A 126 -5.63 7.05 -16.80
C GLU A 126 -5.28 8.23 -15.89
N ASP A 127 -6.29 8.92 -15.34
CA ASP A 127 -6.11 10.00 -14.37
C ASP A 127 -5.63 9.51 -12.98
N TYR A 128 -5.63 8.18 -12.75
CA TYR A 128 -5.04 7.52 -11.59
C TYR A 128 -3.57 7.14 -11.80
N ALA A 129 -2.96 7.47 -12.96
CA ALA A 129 -1.52 7.37 -13.14
C ALA A 129 -0.77 8.43 -12.32
N SER A 130 0.32 8.02 -11.66
CA SER A 130 1.22 8.87 -10.89
C SER A 130 1.73 10.05 -11.71
N LYS A 131 1.87 11.24 -11.12
CA LYS A 131 2.18 12.49 -11.84
C LYS A 131 3.47 13.13 -11.33
N LYS A 132 4.21 13.71 -12.26
CA LYS A 132 5.40 14.53 -11.99
C LYS A 132 5.36 15.82 -12.78
N VAL A 133 6.18 16.80 -12.39
CA VAL A 133 6.47 17.98 -13.18
C VAL A 133 7.96 18.06 -13.49
N SER A 134 8.30 18.27 -14.77
CA SER A 134 9.66 18.49 -15.27
C SER A 134 9.83 19.95 -15.68
N ILE A 135 10.95 20.57 -15.30
CA ILE A 135 11.23 21.99 -15.54
C ILE A 135 12.44 22.14 -16.48
N PHE A 136 12.35 23.03 -17.47
CA PHE A 136 13.31 23.17 -18.57
C PHE A 136 13.75 24.63 -18.78
N ALA A 137 14.99 24.85 -19.22
CA ALA A 137 15.53 26.17 -19.59
C ALA A 137 15.07 26.69 -20.97
N SER A 138 14.28 25.91 -21.73
CA SER A 138 13.95 26.21 -23.13
C SER A 138 12.69 25.47 -23.58
N GLU A 139 11.83 26.15 -24.35
CA GLU A 139 10.58 25.60 -24.90
C GLU A 139 10.85 24.35 -25.78
N TYR A 140 11.94 24.37 -26.55
CA TYR A 140 12.36 23.27 -27.42
C TYR A 140 12.72 21.98 -26.65
N ALA A 141 13.06 22.07 -25.36
CA ALA A 141 13.33 20.90 -24.53
C ALA A 141 12.06 20.27 -23.91
N THR A 142 10.91 20.95 -23.98
CA THR A 142 9.63 20.46 -23.40
C THR A 142 8.94 19.36 -24.20
N GLY A 143 9.38 19.13 -25.45
CA GLY A 143 8.73 18.20 -26.39
C GLY A 143 7.40 18.72 -26.98
N LYS A 144 6.98 19.96 -26.68
CA LYS A 144 5.75 20.57 -27.23
C LYS A 144 6.09 21.73 -28.15
N VAL A 145 5.65 21.65 -29.40
CA VAL A 145 5.65 22.78 -30.33
C VAL A 145 4.40 23.61 -30.07
N ILE A 146 4.57 24.91 -29.83
CA ILE A 146 3.48 25.88 -29.68
C ILE A 146 3.73 27.01 -30.67
N ASP A 147 2.68 27.41 -31.38
CA ASP A 147 2.80 28.41 -32.44
C ASP A 147 3.02 29.84 -31.91
N ASN A 148 3.41 30.72 -32.83
CA ASN A 148 4.18 31.93 -32.61
C ASN A 148 3.68 32.95 -31.55
N VAL A 149 4.64 33.73 -31.04
CA VAL A 149 4.52 34.92 -30.16
C VAL A 149 4.19 34.63 -28.68
N ARG A 150 5.24 34.44 -27.87
CA ARG A 150 5.19 34.57 -26.39
C ARG A 150 6.34 35.42 -25.88
N LYS A 151 6.12 36.09 -24.73
CA LYS A 151 7.21 36.70 -23.94
C LYS A 151 8.23 35.61 -23.58
N LYS A 152 9.52 35.93 -23.67
CA LYS A 152 10.60 35.09 -23.14
C LYS A 152 10.25 34.69 -21.70
N ARG A 153 10.30 33.39 -21.42
CA ARG A 153 10.29 32.82 -20.07
C ARG A 153 11.68 32.25 -19.79
N ASP A 154 12.13 32.34 -18.56
CA ASP A 154 13.41 31.76 -18.17
C ASP A 154 13.27 30.26 -17.83
N TYR A 155 12.05 29.82 -17.46
CA TYR A 155 11.73 28.41 -17.26
C TYR A 155 10.40 27.98 -17.91
N TYR A 156 10.32 26.69 -18.23
CA TYR A 156 9.18 26.02 -18.83
C TYR A 156 8.82 24.77 -18.03
N TRP A 157 7.57 24.66 -17.61
CA TRP A 157 7.08 23.59 -16.74
C TRP A 157 6.16 22.64 -17.52
N THR A 158 6.43 21.34 -17.49
CA THR A 158 5.57 20.30 -18.09
C THR A 158 5.18 19.27 -17.04
N VAL A 159 3.89 19.20 -16.72
CA VAL A 159 3.32 18.08 -15.94
C VAL A 159 3.12 16.89 -16.88
N SER A 160 3.48 15.70 -16.43
CA SER A 160 3.36 14.43 -17.16
C SER A 160 2.90 13.30 -16.25
N SER A 161 1.90 12.53 -16.70
CA SER A 161 1.52 11.26 -16.09
C SER A 161 2.53 10.16 -16.42
N ILE A 162 2.80 9.28 -15.46
CA ILE A 162 3.69 8.13 -15.55
C ILE A 162 2.83 6.87 -15.35
N PRO A 163 2.22 6.30 -16.42
CA PRO A 163 1.21 5.23 -16.34
C PRO A 163 1.79 3.84 -16.01
N LEU A 164 2.90 3.81 -15.28
CA LEU A 164 3.55 2.61 -14.72
C LEU A 164 3.30 2.47 -13.21
N TYR A 165 2.89 3.56 -12.54
CA TYR A 165 2.56 3.58 -11.11
C TYR A 165 1.24 4.31 -10.88
N ALA A 166 0.54 3.96 -9.80
CA ALA A 166 -0.65 4.67 -9.39
C ALA A 166 -0.29 6.00 -8.71
N ASP A 167 -1.21 6.95 -8.76
CA ASP A 167 -1.13 8.21 -8.02
C ASP A 167 -1.57 7.98 -6.56
N VAL A 168 -0.64 7.55 -5.70
CA VAL A 168 -0.92 7.36 -4.26
C VAL A 168 -1.25 8.68 -3.52
N LEU A 169 -1.16 9.83 -4.19
CA LEU A 169 -1.58 11.16 -3.72
C LEU A 169 -2.99 11.55 -4.22
N ASN A 170 -3.62 10.70 -5.05
CA ASN A 170 -4.99 10.85 -5.53
C ASN A 170 -5.90 9.90 -4.74
N GLU A 171 -6.76 10.48 -3.91
CA GLU A 171 -7.70 9.72 -3.07
C GLU A 171 -8.50 8.66 -3.84
N LYS A 172 -8.93 8.97 -5.07
CA LYS A 172 -9.75 8.06 -5.89
C LYS A 172 -8.97 6.90 -6.49
N ALA A 173 -7.66 7.08 -6.70
CA ALA A 173 -6.77 6.00 -7.11
C ALA A 173 -6.56 5.02 -5.95
N VAL A 174 -6.43 5.51 -4.71
CA VAL A 174 -6.35 4.65 -3.52
C VAL A 174 -7.70 3.98 -3.21
N ASP A 175 -8.83 4.67 -3.40
CA ASP A 175 -10.16 4.05 -3.26
C ASP A 175 -10.37 2.94 -4.32
N SER A 176 -9.88 3.14 -5.55
CA SER A 176 -9.83 2.13 -6.61
C SER A 176 -8.95 0.93 -6.21
N PHE A 177 -7.76 1.17 -5.65
CA PHE A 177 -6.88 0.11 -5.13
C PHE A 177 -7.56 -0.71 -4.03
N ILE A 178 -8.13 -0.06 -3.02
CA ILE A 178 -8.87 -0.70 -1.93
C ILE A 178 -10.03 -1.55 -2.47
N ALA A 179 -10.81 -1.02 -3.42
CA ALA A 179 -11.91 -1.75 -4.06
C ALA A 179 -11.43 -2.95 -4.92
N LEU A 180 -10.24 -2.87 -5.52
CA LEU A 180 -9.68 -3.91 -6.38
C LEU A 180 -8.98 -5.05 -5.62
N THR A 181 -8.51 -4.82 -4.38
CA THR A 181 -7.71 -5.78 -3.61
C THR A 181 -8.31 -6.09 -2.23
N TYR A 182 -8.32 -5.10 -1.32
CA TYR A 182 -8.80 -5.23 0.05
C TYR A 182 -10.28 -5.66 0.14
N GLU A 183 -11.17 -5.02 -0.63
CA GLU A 183 -12.60 -5.35 -0.67
C GLU A 183 -12.89 -6.70 -1.33
N LYS A 184 -12.11 -7.12 -2.34
CA LYS A 184 -12.23 -8.48 -2.92
C LYS A 184 -11.84 -9.54 -1.88
N TYR A 185 -10.70 -9.35 -1.20
CA TYR A 185 -10.27 -10.23 -0.12
C TYR A 185 -11.30 -10.30 1.02
N TYR A 186 -11.90 -9.17 1.43
CA TYR A 186 -12.91 -9.18 2.48
C TYR A 186 -14.25 -9.80 2.01
N SER A 187 -14.67 -9.52 0.79
CA SER A 187 -15.91 -10.08 0.21
C SER A 187 -15.88 -11.61 0.13
N ARG A 188 -14.73 -12.21 -0.24
CA ARG A 188 -14.55 -13.67 -0.29
C ARG A 188 -14.21 -14.27 1.09
N PHE A 189 -13.32 -13.63 1.86
CA PHE A 189 -12.72 -14.22 3.06
C PHE A 189 -13.13 -13.60 4.40
N GLY A 190 -14.09 -12.68 4.45
CA GLY A 190 -14.47 -11.91 5.66
C GLY A 190 -14.73 -12.76 6.92
N LYS A 191 -15.24 -13.99 6.74
CA LYS A 191 -15.41 -15.00 7.82
C LYS A 191 -14.11 -15.38 8.55
N TYR A 192 -12.94 -15.10 7.95
CA TYR A 192 -11.60 -15.40 8.46
C TYR A 192 -10.82 -14.19 9.01
N PHE A 193 -11.31 -12.96 8.81
CA PHE A 193 -10.63 -11.75 9.25
C PHE A 193 -10.55 -11.68 10.79
N GLY A 194 -9.40 -11.23 11.31
CA GLY A 194 -9.02 -11.23 12.72
C GLY A 194 -8.75 -12.62 13.32
N ASN A 195 -9.45 -13.67 12.88
CA ASN A 195 -9.34 -15.02 13.46
C ASN A 195 -8.25 -15.89 12.82
N VAL A 196 -8.20 -16.00 11.50
CA VAL A 196 -7.16 -16.73 10.75
C VAL A 196 -6.29 -15.76 9.96
N ILE A 197 -6.92 -14.82 9.25
CA ILE A 197 -6.22 -13.69 8.61
C ILE A 197 -5.89 -12.67 9.70
N LYS A 198 -4.60 -12.34 9.88
CA LYS A 198 -4.10 -11.46 10.95
C LYS A 198 -3.73 -10.07 10.49
N GLY A 199 -3.33 -9.93 9.24
CA GLY A 199 -2.91 -8.65 8.69
C GLY A 199 -2.78 -8.66 7.18
N VAL A 200 -2.57 -7.47 6.66
CA VAL A 200 -2.20 -7.22 5.27
C VAL A 200 -0.80 -6.61 5.25
N PHE A 201 0.01 -7.10 4.33
CA PHE A 201 1.33 -6.59 4.02
C PHE A 201 1.24 -5.69 2.78
N THR A 202 1.79 -4.48 2.87
CA THR A 202 1.94 -3.52 1.78
C THR A 202 3.42 -3.28 1.50
N ASP A 203 3.85 -3.21 0.24
CA ASP A 203 5.27 -3.34 -0.13
C ASP A 203 5.71 -2.21 -1.07
N GLU A 204 6.62 -1.39 -0.56
CA GLU A 204 7.19 -0.21 -1.19
C GLU A 204 6.18 0.82 -1.77
N PRO A 205 4.95 1.06 -1.23
CA PRO A 205 4.10 2.11 -1.76
C PRO A 205 4.80 3.47 -1.62
N SER A 206 4.85 4.25 -2.70
CA SER A 206 5.57 5.53 -2.68
C SER A 206 5.14 6.50 -3.79
N PRO A 207 5.02 7.81 -3.51
CA PRO A 207 4.87 8.85 -4.52
C PRO A 207 6.19 9.17 -5.26
N GLY A 208 7.33 8.65 -4.80
CA GLY A 208 8.65 8.91 -5.36
C GLY A 208 8.93 8.26 -6.71
N TYR A 209 8.28 7.15 -7.06
CA TYR A 209 8.57 6.39 -8.29
C TYR A 209 8.51 7.24 -9.56
N ALA A 210 7.53 8.16 -9.63
CA ALA A 210 7.32 9.04 -10.76
C ALA A 210 8.57 9.89 -11.09
N THR A 211 9.34 10.30 -10.07
CA THR A 211 10.52 11.15 -10.26
C THR A 211 11.85 10.44 -10.07
N LEU A 212 11.94 9.40 -9.24
CA LEU A 212 13.21 8.76 -8.92
C LEU A 212 13.68 7.84 -10.06
N TYR A 213 12.80 7.03 -10.64
CA TYR A 213 13.15 6.03 -11.67
C TYR A 213 12.91 6.48 -13.12
N HIS A 214 12.09 7.51 -13.35
CA HIS A 214 11.69 7.96 -14.70
C HIS A 214 12.12 9.38 -14.98
N LYS A 215 13.39 9.60 -15.37
CA LYS A 215 13.94 10.93 -15.65
C LYS A 215 13.60 11.42 -17.07
N THR A 216 13.12 12.66 -17.22
CA THR A 216 12.96 13.28 -18.54
C THR A 216 14.30 13.83 -19.04
N ARG A 217 14.68 13.51 -20.27
CA ARG A 217 15.92 14.04 -20.87
C ARG A 217 15.85 15.57 -21.01
N GLY A 218 16.80 16.27 -20.41
CA GLY A 218 16.93 17.74 -20.53
C GLY A 218 16.16 18.55 -19.49
N SER A 219 15.49 17.92 -18.53
CA SER A 219 14.96 18.62 -17.36
C SER A 219 16.11 19.15 -16.49
N LEU A 220 15.96 20.36 -15.95
CA LEU A 220 16.82 20.91 -14.89
C LEU A 220 16.50 20.29 -13.53
N LEU A 221 15.20 20.06 -13.29
CA LEU A 221 14.63 19.64 -12.03
C LEU A 221 13.32 18.90 -12.31
N GLU A 222 13.02 17.89 -11.49
CA GLU A 222 11.78 17.14 -11.52
C GLU A 222 11.24 16.94 -10.10
N LEU A 223 9.94 17.17 -9.92
CA LEU A 223 9.24 17.05 -8.64
C LEU A 223 7.98 16.19 -8.81
N THR A 224 7.67 15.36 -7.82
CA THR A 224 6.39 14.63 -7.81
C THR A 224 5.27 15.65 -7.65
N TYR A 225 4.20 15.48 -8.41
CA TYR A 225 3.21 16.53 -8.63
C TYR A 225 1.81 15.96 -8.51
N TRP A 226 0.97 16.58 -7.68
CA TRP A 226 -0.44 16.20 -7.54
C TRP A 226 -1.37 17.36 -7.87
N SER A 227 -2.61 17.04 -8.24
CA SER A 227 -3.68 18.02 -8.39
C SER A 227 -3.97 18.69 -7.04
N GLY A 228 -3.42 19.88 -6.82
CA GLY A 228 -3.55 20.66 -5.59
C GLY A 228 -2.24 21.25 -5.07
N LEU A 229 -1.07 20.73 -5.46
CA LEU A 229 0.25 21.11 -4.92
C LEU A 229 0.48 22.63 -4.82
N GLU A 230 0.23 23.38 -5.90
CA GLU A 230 0.51 24.83 -5.93
C GLU A 230 -0.39 25.63 -4.97
N GLU A 231 -1.64 25.20 -4.79
CA GLU A 231 -2.61 25.79 -3.86
C GLU A 231 -2.30 25.36 -2.42
N GLU A 232 -2.01 24.09 -2.18
CA GLU A 232 -1.63 23.56 -0.86
C GLU A 232 -0.31 24.17 -0.35
N TYR A 233 0.65 24.42 -1.24
CA TYR A 233 1.88 25.16 -0.92
C TYR A 233 1.58 26.64 -0.60
N TYR A 234 0.70 27.30 -1.36
CA TYR A 234 0.29 28.68 -1.06
C TYR A 234 -0.44 28.77 0.29
N GLN A 235 -1.35 27.84 0.59
CA GLN A 235 -2.05 27.79 1.88
C GLN A 235 -1.13 27.49 3.08
N HIS A 236 -0.10 26.66 2.89
CA HIS A 236 0.87 26.32 3.94
C HIS A 236 1.93 27.41 4.17
N THR A 237 2.36 28.13 3.11
CA THR A 237 3.51 29.05 3.18
C THR A 237 3.19 30.53 2.95
N ASN A 238 2.02 30.85 2.38
CA ASN A 238 1.71 32.16 1.78
C ASN A 238 2.74 32.59 0.69
N ARG A 239 3.32 31.62 -0.04
CA ARG A 239 4.28 31.83 -1.15
C ARG A 239 3.81 31.13 -2.42
N ASP A 240 4.30 31.63 -3.55
CA ASP A 240 4.05 31.04 -4.87
C ASP A 240 5.08 29.94 -5.15
N PHE A 241 4.61 28.69 -5.27
CA PHE A 241 5.46 27.51 -5.46
C PHE A 241 6.36 27.61 -6.69
N ARG A 242 5.83 28.14 -7.81
CA ARG A 242 6.60 28.26 -9.05
C ARG A 242 7.68 29.31 -8.90
N LYS A 243 7.35 30.49 -8.36
CA LYS A 243 8.35 31.56 -8.13
C LYS A 243 9.46 31.09 -7.18
N ASP A 244 9.13 30.35 -6.13
CA ASP A 244 10.14 29.84 -5.20
C ASP A 244 11.09 28.82 -5.84
N VAL A 245 10.55 27.90 -6.66
CA VAL A 245 11.37 26.92 -7.40
C VAL A 245 12.18 27.58 -8.52
N GLU A 246 11.63 28.57 -9.22
CA GLU A 246 12.35 29.35 -10.24
C GLU A 246 13.48 30.20 -9.60
N ALA A 247 13.27 30.76 -8.41
CA ALA A 247 14.33 31.42 -7.63
C ALA A 247 15.45 30.45 -7.24
N HIS A 248 15.11 29.23 -6.79
CA HIS A 248 16.08 28.17 -6.54
C HIS A 248 16.88 27.81 -7.81
N LEU A 249 16.22 27.68 -8.97
CA LEU A 249 16.89 27.42 -10.26
C LEU A 249 17.76 28.59 -10.75
N HIS A 250 17.49 29.82 -10.31
CA HIS A 250 18.37 30.99 -10.46
C HIS A 250 19.51 31.03 -9.41
N GLY A 251 19.64 30.01 -8.56
CA GLY A 251 20.69 29.89 -7.53
C GLY A 251 20.34 30.52 -6.18
N VAL A 252 19.16 31.11 -6.01
CA VAL A 252 18.70 31.76 -4.78
C VAL A 252 17.59 30.92 -4.16
N THR A 253 17.98 29.86 -3.44
CA THR A 253 17.01 28.96 -2.77
C THR A 253 16.24 29.72 -1.69
N PRO A 254 14.91 29.83 -1.77
CA PRO A 254 14.11 30.45 -0.71
C PRO A 254 14.17 29.62 0.58
N PRO A 255 14.10 30.25 1.76
CA PRO A 255 14.04 29.54 3.03
C PRO A 255 12.96 28.45 3.03
N ASN A 256 13.28 27.30 3.63
CA ASN A 256 12.39 26.15 3.84
C ASN A 256 11.73 25.52 2.60
N LEU A 257 11.94 25.99 1.35
CA LEU A 257 11.26 25.48 0.14
C LEU A 257 11.15 23.95 0.11
N TRP A 258 12.28 23.26 0.29
CA TRP A 258 12.30 21.79 0.27
C TRP A 258 11.67 21.14 1.50
N ALA A 259 11.80 21.75 2.68
CA ALA A 259 11.16 21.25 3.89
C ALA A 259 9.63 21.38 3.80
N ASP A 260 9.12 22.50 3.29
CA ASP A 260 7.69 22.74 3.06
C ASP A 260 7.13 21.80 1.97
N TYR A 261 7.87 21.63 0.85
CA TYR A 261 7.48 20.71 -0.23
C TYR A 261 7.42 19.24 0.23
N PHE A 262 8.47 18.73 0.89
CA PHE A 262 8.49 17.34 1.36
C PHE A 262 7.46 17.13 2.48
N TYR A 263 7.33 18.06 3.43
CA TYR A 263 6.28 18.01 4.45
C TYR A 263 4.88 17.88 3.84
N LEU A 264 4.56 18.63 2.77
CA LEU A 264 3.27 18.54 2.08
C LEU A 264 3.12 17.20 1.34
N LEU A 265 4.17 16.70 0.70
CA LEU A 265 4.20 15.39 0.04
C LEU A 265 3.89 14.26 1.04
N GLY A 266 4.63 14.20 2.16
CA GLY A 266 4.50 13.16 3.18
C GLY A 266 3.20 13.25 3.97
N LYS A 267 2.78 14.47 4.33
CA LYS A 267 1.45 14.74 4.92
C LYS A 267 0.34 14.22 4.01
N ARG A 268 0.42 14.49 2.70
CA ARG A 268 -0.57 14.03 1.74
C ARG A 268 -0.55 12.52 1.60
N PHE A 269 0.60 11.92 1.28
CA PHE A 269 0.76 10.47 1.15
C PHE A 269 0.26 9.70 2.37
N LYS A 270 0.56 10.19 3.57
CA LYS A 270 0.00 9.67 4.82
C LYS A 270 -1.53 9.68 4.81
N SER A 271 -2.16 10.83 4.51
CA SER A 271 -3.63 10.96 4.52
C SER A 271 -4.34 10.18 3.40
N THR A 272 -3.77 10.14 2.20
CA THR A 272 -4.40 9.54 1.01
C THR A 272 -4.21 8.03 0.96
N TYR A 273 -3.06 7.53 1.40
CA TYR A 273 -2.70 6.11 1.33
C TYR A 273 -2.74 5.44 2.72
N LEU A 274 -1.80 5.79 3.60
CA LEU A 274 -1.56 5.06 4.86
C LEU A 274 -2.75 5.15 5.83
N ASP A 275 -3.35 6.33 5.99
CA ASP A 275 -4.49 6.53 6.89
C ASP A 275 -5.75 5.82 6.38
N LYS A 276 -6.01 5.83 5.06
CA LYS A 276 -7.14 5.08 4.46
C LYS A 276 -7.00 3.58 4.73
N ILE A 277 -5.89 2.99 4.30
CA ILE A 277 -5.67 1.54 4.40
C ILE A 277 -5.55 1.11 5.88
N SER A 278 -4.87 1.88 6.73
CA SER A 278 -4.78 1.59 8.17
C SER A 278 -6.13 1.68 8.87
N THR A 279 -7.01 2.60 8.45
CA THR A 279 -8.39 2.68 8.98
C THR A 279 -9.23 1.50 8.54
N TRP A 280 -9.16 1.14 7.25
CA TRP A 280 -9.84 -0.04 6.70
C TRP A 280 -9.41 -1.33 7.42
N CYS A 281 -8.11 -1.53 7.64
CA CYS A 281 -7.58 -2.71 8.33
C CYS A 281 -8.10 -2.79 9.79
N LYS A 282 -8.10 -1.66 10.52
CA LYS A 282 -8.64 -1.58 11.89
C LYS A 282 -10.14 -1.91 11.94
N GLN A 283 -10.93 -1.41 10.99
CA GLN A 283 -12.37 -1.70 10.90
C GLN A 283 -12.62 -3.20 10.67
N HIS A 284 -11.75 -3.87 9.90
CA HIS A 284 -11.82 -5.30 9.62
C HIS A 284 -10.98 -6.17 10.59
N ASN A 285 -10.58 -5.63 11.76
CA ASN A 285 -9.88 -6.34 12.84
C ASN A 285 -8.55 -7.01 12.42
N VAL A 286 -7.84 -6.43 11.45
CA VAL A 286 -6.54 -6.90 10.94
C VAL A 286 -5.47 -5.82 11.04
N VAL A 287 -4.21 -6.24 11.13
CA VAL A 287 -3.04 -5.35 11.23
C VAL A 287 -2.57 -4.94 9.84
N LEU A 288 -2.28 -3.65 9.62
CA LEU A 288 -1.47 -3.22 8.47
C LEU A 288 0.01 -3.22 8.86
N THR A 289 0.85 -3.83 8.04
CA THR A 289 2.31 -3.81 8.16
C THR A 289 2.93 -3.73 6.76
N GLY A 290 4.22 -3.44 6.63
CA GLY A 290 4.84 -3.32 5.32
C GLY A 290 6.24 -2.73 5.34
N HIS A 291 6.74 -2.43 4.13
CA HIS A 291 7.89 -1.55 3.87
C HIS A 291 7.42 -0.33 3.08
N LEU A 292 7.94 0.85 3.38
CA LEU A 292 7.93 1.99 2.45
C LEU A 292 9.13 1.91 1.51
N MET A 293 9.10 2.63 0.38
CA MET A 293 10.26 2.73 -0.50
C MET A 293 11.41 3.51 0.17
N ASP A 294 12.65 3.11 -0.09
CA ASP A 294 13.88 3.80 0.32
C ASP A 294 14.07 4.00 1.85
N GLU A 295 13.57 3.07 2.68
CA GLU A 295 13.71 3.07 4.15
C GLU A 295 15.18 3.01 4.68
N ILE A 296 16.17 2.83 3.80
CA ILE A 296 17.59 2.62 4.16
C ILE A 296 18.19 3.83 4.89
N THR A 297 17.89 5.05 4.46
CA THR A 297 18.31 6.28 5.15
C THR A 297 17.22 7.35 5.20
N PRO A 298 17.19 8.22 6.22
CA PRO A 298 16.24 9.33 6.27
C PRO A 298 16.31 10.28 5.07
N ALA A 299 17.46 10.37 4.40
CA ALA A 299 17.67 11.26 3.25
C ALA A 299 17.20 10.64 1.91
N GLU A 300 16.87 9.36 1.89
CA GLU A 300 16.30 8.66 0.73
C GLU A 300 14.79 8.49 0.95
N ALA A 301 14.38 8.02 2.14
CA ALA A 301 12.98 7.97 2.57
C ALA A 301 12.25 9.33 2.42
N LEU A 302 12.91 10.46 2.74
CA LEU A 302 12.35 11.81 2.53
C LEU A 302 12.07 12.12 1.04
N LYS A 303 12.94 11.67 0.12
CA LYS A 303 12.79 11.90 -1.33
C LYS A 303 11.71 11.00 -1.93
N ALA A 304 11.62 9.77 -1.41
CA ALA A 304 10.62 8.80 -1.80
C ALA A 304 9.22 9.21 -1.32
N ASN A 305 9.07 9.48 -0.03
CA ASN A 305 7.78 9.46 0.65
C ASN A 305 7.32 10.82 1.19
N GLY A 306 8.26 11.76 1.42
CA GLY A 306 8.03 13.10 1.98
C GLY A 306 8.14 13.22 3.50
#